data_AF-A0A6C0IZY3-F1
#
_entry.id   AF-A0A6C0IZY3-F1
#
_cell.length_a   1.000
_cell.length_b   1.000
_cell.length_c   1.000
_cell.angle_alpha   90.00
_cell.angle_beta   90.00
_cell.angle_gamma   90.00
#
_symmetry.space_group_name_H-M   'P 1'
#
loop_
_entity.id
_entity.type
_entity.pdbx_description
1 polymer ?
#
loop_
_entity_poly.entity_id
_entity_poly.type
_entity_poly.pdbx_seq_one_letter_code
_entity_poly.pdbx_strand_id
1 'polypeptide(L)'
;MVASMNTVDLFCGCGGFSQGLIDSGYDVKMGIDYDKTILETYRSNFEHAAVEHDLNDWKRAIELIKETVPDCNVIAGSPPCTEFSRAGQQLESEIASLTVCFANIVTSILPDFFIMENVPDVYQSNSLSEAVNILTEYGYSVTSVVKDARYTGVPQNRRRFFMIGCASTAKNHAILSSICQEAKKNEQMIGVKQYCEKIGLDCPDFLYFFPRNKFQAQVVDSNFPYPTMRSTNGVCMNKNPLTPGYVKRPNDAAVLDVAETISIPLASAISSFPPKFVWPENRKYVGIQLGNCVPPGLSKWIGALVAEHMTFVDTMPEDNGVWVMKPTEKVLKKTSHRKIFFDKILENGADVNHVAIRVKHLENTRVNAANGAFRNSDIADDPCEIYYDIGSVAEIDAAAVFTTGFELKKGWTFLIKERICQKTRNDDLFVLVPGQKVPFRGKAMLIKNNLL
;
A
#
# COMPACT_ATOMS: atom_id res chain seq x y z
N MET A 1 -16.64 -22.65 2.56
CA MET A 1 -16.53 -21.77 1.38
C MET A 1 -15.98 -20.46 1.89
N VAL A 2 -14.92 -19.93 1.28
CA VAL A 2 -14.55 -18.51 1.51
C VAL A 2 -15.74 -17.70 1.00
N ALA A 3 -16.23 -16.74 1.79
CA ALA A 3 -17.30 -15.86 1.36
C ALA A 3 -16.90 -15.17 0.04
N SER A 4 -17.84 -15.03 -0.90
CA SER A 4 -17.55 -14.33 -2.16
C SER A 4 -17.16 -12.89 -1.86
N MET A 5 -16.03 -12.42 -2.38
CA MET A 5 -15.57 -11.04 -2.21
C MET A 5 -16.14 -10.17 -3.33
N ASN A 6 -17.39 -9.72 -3.16
CA ASN A 6 -18.03 -8.86 -4.15
C ASN A 6 -17.25 -7.56 -4.30
N THR A 7 -16.73 -7.31 -5.50
CA THR A 7 -15.73 -6.27 -5.74
C THR A 7 -16.18 -5.26 -6.77
N VAL A 8 -15.90 -3.98 -6.51
CA VAL A 8 -16.04 -2.88 -7.48
C VAL A 8 -14.66 -2.34 -7.84
N ASP A 9 -14.40 -2.16 -9.13
CA ASP A 9 -13.17 -1.54 -9.68
C ASP A 9 -13.48 -0.12 -10.17
N LEU A 10 -13.04 0.89 -9.42
CA LEU A 10 -13.19 2.31 -9.75
C LEU A 10 -12.00 2.77 -10.59
N PHE A 11 -12.25 3.61 -11.61
CA PHE A 11 -11.23 4.03 -12.56
C PHE A 11 -10.64 2.82 -13.31
N CYS A 12 -11.52 1.90 -13.72
CA CYS A 12 -11.13 0.54 -14.11
C CYS A 12 -10.29 0.50 -15.40
N GLY A 13 -10.36 1.55 -16.22
CA GLY A 13 -9.69 1.61 -17.51
C GLY A 13 -10.01 0.38 -18.36
N CYS A 14 -8.98 -0.23 -18.95
CA CYS A 14 -9.15 -1.44 -19.75
C CYS A 14 -9.35 -2.71 -18.90
N GLY A 15 -9.34 -2.61 -17.57
CA GLY A 15 -9.58 -3.73 -16.66
C GLY A 15 -8.35 -4.53 -16.28
N GLY A 16 -7.17 -3.89 -16.30
CA GLY A 16 -5.95 -4.52 -15.80
C GLY A 16 -6.01 -4.85 -14.30
N PHE A 17 -6.63 -3.98 -13.50
CA PHE A 17 -6.87 -4.22 -12.08
C PHE A 17 -7.95 -5.30 -11.88
N SER A 18 -9.09 -5.17 -12.57
CA SER A 18 -10.13 -6.20 -12.59
C SER A 18 -9.61 -7.61 -12.90
N GLN A 19 -8.81 -7.78 -13.96
CA GLN A 19 -8.26 -9.08 -14.35
C GLN A 19 -7.41 -9.70 -13.23
N GLY A 20 -6.51 -8.93 -12.63
CA GLY A 20 -5.65 -9.45 -11.57
C GLY A 20 -6.41 -9.81 -10.29
N LEU A 21 -7.45 -9.05 -9.94
CA LEU A 21 -8.33 -9.38 -8.82
C LEU A 21 -9.13 -10.68 -9.09
N ILE A 22 -9.68 -10.85 -10.30
CA ILE A 22 -10.33 -12.10 -10.71
C ILE A 22 -9.36 -13.28 -10.60
N ASP A 23 -8.13 -13.11 -11.08
CA ASP A 23 -7.07 -14.13 -11.01
C ASP A 23 -6.63 -14.47 -9.58
N SER A 24 -6.99 -13.63 -8.60
CA SER A 24 -6.76 -13.81 -7.16
C SER A 24 -8.00 -14.28 -6.40
N GLY A 25 -9.11 -14.59 -7.09
CA GLY A 25 -10.32 -15.16 -6.50
C GLY A 25 -11.36 -14.14 -6.04
N TYR A 26 -11.22 -12.87 -6.40
CA TYR A 26 -12.24 -11.85 -6.15
C TYR A 26 -13.39 -11.99 -7.16
N ASP A 27 -14.61 -11.65 -6.72
CA ASP A 27 -15.80 -11.65 -7.55
C ASP A 27 -16.10 -10.21 -8.00
N VAL A 28 -15.41 -9.77 -9.07
CA VAL A 28 -15.58 -8.41 -9.61
C VAL A 28 -16.95 -8.30 -10.27
N LYS A 29 -17.80 -7.44 -9.70
CA LYS A 29 -19.19 -7.24 -10.14
C LYS A 29 -19.38 -6.03 -11.03
N MET A 30 -18.50 -5.04 -10.91
CA MET A 30 -18.67 -3.75 -11.57
C MET A 30 -17.33 -3.05 -11.79
N GLY A 31 -17.09 -2.58 -13.01
CA GLY A 31 -16.04 -1.61 -13.34
C GLY A 31 -16.66 -0.26 -13.69
N ILE A 32 -16.11 0.83 -13.17
CA ILE A 32 -16.55 2.20 -13.46
C ILE A 32 -15.41 3.01 -14.05
N ASP A 33 -15.64 3.62 -15.21
CA ASP A 33 -14.72 4.59 -15.80
C ASP A 33 -15.52 5.67 -16.54
N TYR A 34 -14.92 6.84 -16.76
CA TYR A 34 -15.58 7.92 -17.50
C TYR A 34 -15.36 7.80 -19.01
N ASP A 35 -14.28 7.13 -19.44
CA ASP A 35 -13.94 7.02 -20.85
C ASP A 35 -14.69 5.85 -21.51
N LYS A 36 -15.79 6.18 -22.18
CA LYS A 36 -16.59 5.25 -22.97
C LYS A 36 -15.76 4.38 -23.90
N THR A 37 -14.76 4.94 -24.56
CA THR A 37 -13.96 4.20 -25.54
C THR A 37 -13.15 3.10 -24.85
N ILE A 38 -12.63 3.37 -23.65
CA ILE A 38 -11.84 2.40 -22.91
C ILE A 38 -12.76 1.29 -22.38
N LEU A 39 -13.98 1.66 -21.97
CA LEU A 39 -15.00 0.70 -21.56
C LEU A 39 -15.44 -0.24 -22.70
N GLU A 40 -15.30 0.12 -23.97
CA GLU A 40 -15.50 -0.84 -25.07
C GLU A 40 -14.46 -1.96 -25.06
N THR A 41 -13.20 -1.62 -24.71
CA THR A 41 -12.15 -2.63 -24.51
C THR A 41 -12.46 -3.47 -23.28
N TYR A 42 -12.89 -2.85 -22.17
CA TYR A 42 -13.30 -3.56 -20.96
C TYR A 42 -14.44 -4.56 -21.25
N ARG A 43 -15.54 -4.11 -21.87
CA ARG A 43 -16.72 -4.93 -22.21
C ARG A 43 -16.41 -6.10 -23.15
N SER A 44 -15.34 -5.99 -23.94
CA SER A 44 -14.90 -7.08 -24.81
C SER A 44 -14.23 -8.24 -24.06
N ASN A 45 -13.88 -8.03 -22.78
CA ASN A 45 -13.08 -8.96 -21.98
C ASN A 45 -13.79 -9.44 -20.70
N PHE A 46 -14.84 -8.75 -20.26
CA PHE A 46 -15.53 -9.03 -18.99
C PHE A 46 -17.05 -9.08 -19.17
N GLU A 47 -17.70 -10.03 -18.48
CA GLU A 47 -19.15 -10.23 -18.55
C GLU A 47 -19.93 -9.39 -17.51
N HIS A 48 -19.26 -8.93 -16.45
CA HIS A 48 -19.86 -8.13 -15.39
C HIS A 48 -20.05 -6.66 -15.82
N ALA A 49 -20.71 -5.87 -14.96
CA ALA A 49 -21.15 -4.52 -15.33
C ALA A 49 -19.96 -3.59 -15.63
N ALA A 50 -20.06 -2.83 -16.72
CA ALA A 50 -19.10 -1.80 -17.12
C ALA A 50 -19.84 -0.47 -17.31
N VAL A 51 -19.70 0.42 -16.34
CA VAL A 51 -20.51 1.64 -16.21
C VAL A 51 -19.70 2.87 -16.60
N GLU A 52 -20.25 3.63 -17.54
CA GLU A 52 -19.72 4.93 -17.96
C GLU A 52 -20.20 6.00 -16.98
N HIS A 53 -19.30 6.50 -16.11
CA HIS A 53 -19.64 7.53 -15.13
C HIS A 53 -18.41 8.35 -14.71
N ASP A 54 -18.57 9.66 -14.54
CA ASP A 54 -17.53 10.53 -14.01
C ASP A 54 -17.49 10.43 -12.47
N LEU A 55 -16.41 9.84 -11.96
CA LEU A 55 -16.19 9.63 -10.53
C LEU A 55 -15.92 10.93 -9.73
N ASN A 56 -15.83 12.10 -10.38
CA ASN A 56 -15.95 13.37 -9.67
C ASN A 56 -17.35 13.53 -9.05
N ASP A 57 -18.40 13.03 -9.71
CA ASP A 57 -19.73 12.87 -9.12
C ASP A 57 -19.80 11.57 -8.31
N TRP A 58 -19.04 11.55 -7.22
CA TRP A 58 -18.92 10.42 -6.31
C TRP A 58 -20.25 10.08 -5.62
N LYS A 59 -21.16 11.05 -5.47
CA LYS A 59 -22.50 10.81 -4.90
C LYS A 59 -23.33 9.90 -5.79
N ARG A 60 -23.37 10.20 -7.10
CA ARG A 60 -24.05 9.32 -8.05
C ARG A 60 -23.33 7.96 -8.18
N ALA A 61 -22.01 7.92 -8.06
CA ALA A 61 -21.26 6.67 -8.05
C ALA A 61 -21.70 5.75 -6.89
N ILE A 62 -21.94 6.30 -5.68
CA ILE A 62 -22.44 5.54 -4.53
C ILE A 62 -23.81 4.91 -4.82
N GLU A 63 -24.72 5.67 -5.42
CA GLU A 63 -26.06 5.16 -5.80
C GLU A 63 -25.94 3.99 -6.77
N LEU A 64 -25.15 4.15 -7.84
CA LEU A 64 -24.90 3.11 -8.84
C LEU A 64 -24.32 1.83 -8.21
N ILE A 65 -23.36 1.98 -7.29
CA ILE A 65 -22.77 0.85 -6.56
C ILE A 65 -23.81 0.16 -5.69
N LYS A 66 -24.60 0.89 -4.90
CA LYS A 66 -25.63 0.30 -4.03
C LYS A 66 -26.76 -0.38 -4.82
N GLU A 67 -27.09 0.14 -6.00
CA GLU A 67 -28.07 -0.46 -6.92
C GLU A 67 -27.55 -1.77 -7.55
N THR A 68 -26.26 -1.82 -7.92
CA THR A 68 -25.68 -2.93 -8.69
C THR A 68 -25.04 -4.00 -7.82
N VAL A 69 -24.42 -3.59 -6.70
CA VAL A 69 -23.60 -4.41 -5.80
C VAL A 69 -23.94 -4.03 -4.33
N PRO A 70 -25.15 -4.33 -3.84
CA PRO A 70 -25.59 -3.92 -2.50
C PRO A 70 -24.72 -4.46 -1.37
N ASP A 71 -24.17 -5.67 -1.53
CA ASP A 71 -23.27 -6.33 -0.58
C ASP A 71 -21.80 -6.19 -1.03
N CYS A 72 -21.33 -4.96 -1.27
CA CYS A 72 -19.96 -4.69 -1.72
C CYS A 72 -18.94 -4.91 -0.59
N ASN A 73 -18.08 -5.92 -0.71
CA ASN A 73 -17.06 -6.26 0.27
C ASN A 73 -15.73 -5.56 0.00
N VAL A 74 -15.43 -5.27 -1.27
CA VAL A 74 -14.13 -4.75 -1.68
C VAL A 74 -14.30 -3.63 -2.70
N ILE A 75 -13.61 -2.52 -2.46
CA ILE A 75 -13.44 -1.46 -3.47
C ILE A 75 -11.96 -1.40 -3.87
N ALA A 76 -11.70 -1.68 -5.14
CA ALA A 76 -10.42 -1.40 -5.76
C ALA A 76 -10.52 -0.13 -6.61
N GLY A 77 -9.40 0.55 -6.82
CA GLY A 77 -9.35 1.57 -7.87
C GLY A 77 -8.02 2.24 -8.09
N SER A 78 -7.84 2.83 -9.26
CA SER A 78 -6.62 3.52 -9.68
C SER A 78 -6.90 4.98 -10.07
N PRO A 79 -7.22 5.87 -9.11
CA PRO A 79 -7.52 7.27 -9.41
C PRO A 79 -6.31 7.94 -10.08
N PRO A 80 -6.53 8.81 -11.09
CA PRO A 80 -5.43 9.47 -11.79
C PRO A 80 -4.69 10.43 -10.86
N CYS A 81 -3.36 10.44 -10.98
CA CYS A 81 -2.49 11.33 -10.20
C CYS A 81 -2.44 12.73 -10.83
N THR A 82 -3.44 13.57 -10.56
CA THR A 82 -3.62 14.88 -11.24
C THR A 82 -2.60 15.94 -10.79
N GLU A 83 -2.13 15.92 -9.55
CA GLU A 83 -1.25 16.95 -8.97
C GLU A 83 0.17 16.97 -9.59
N PHE A 84 0.73 15.81 -9.98
CA PHE A 84 2.08 15.74 -10.57
C PHE A 84 2.11 16.01 -12.08
N SER A 85 0.96 15.92 -12.75
CA SER A 85 0.83 16.38 -14.15
C SER A 85 0.84 17.91 -14.26
N ARG A 86 0.64 18.62 -13.13
CA ARG A 86 0.55 20.07 -13.01
C ARG A 86 1.62 20.59 -12.06
N ALA A 87 2.89 20.35 -12.35
CA ALA A 87 3.97 21.10 -11.72
C ALA A 87 3.75 22.62 -11.98
N GLY A 88 3.10 23.31 -11.04
CA GLY A 88 3.03 24.77 -10.99
C GLY A 88 1.66 25.46 -11.02
N GLN A 89 0.52 24.78 -11.06
CA GLN A 89 -0.79 25.47 -10.93
C GLN A 89 -1.70 24.81 -9.92
N GLN A 90 -1.67 25.37 -8.71
CA GLN A 90 -2.70 25.23 -7.69
C GLN A 90 -3.98 25.88 -8.25
N LEU A 91 -4.82 25.10 -8.92
CA LEU A 91 -6.19 25.52 -9.15
C LEU A 91 -6.93 25.33 -7.84
N GLU A 92 -7.27 26.43 -7.18
CA GLU A 92 -8.45 26.48 -6.31
C GLU A 92 -9.66 26.13 -7.18
N SER A 93 -9.97 24.84 -7.30
CA SER A 93 -11.28 24.39 -7.78
C SER A 93 -12.03 23.81 -6.60
N GLU A 94 -13.32 24.17 -6.47
CA GLU A 94 -14.27 23.55 -5.52
C GLU A 94 -14.48 22.04 -5.77
N ILE A 95 -13.85 21.48 -6.80
CA ILE A 95 -13.90 20.07 -7.19
C ILE A 95 -12.84 19.30 -6.40
N ALA A 96 -13.28 18.34 -5.60
CA ALA A 96 -12.39 17.43 -4.88
C ALA A 96 -11.53 16.63 -5.85
N SER A 97 -10.29 16.34 -5.47
CA SER A 97 -9.41 15.45 -6.23
C SER A 97 -10.02 14.05 -6.35
N LEU A 98 -9.79 13.35 -7.45
CA LEU A 98 -10.32 11.99 -7.66
C LEU A 98 -9.83 10.98 -6.61
N THR A 99 -8.68 11.23 -5.97
CA THR A 99 -8.21 10.48 -4.79
C THR A 99 -9.11 10.72 -3.56
N VAL A 100 -9.59 11.95 -3.37
CA VAL A 100 -10.54 12.31 -2.31
C VAL A 100 -11.94 11.77 -2.64
N CYS A 101 -12.36 11.81 -3.91
CA CYS A 101 -13.59 11.15 -4.37
C CYS A 101 -13.57 9.65 -4.08
N PHE A 102 -12.45 8.97 -4.33
CA PHE A 102 -12.27 7.56 -3.97
C PHE A 102 -12.51 7.33 -2.47
N ALA A 103 -11.89 8.13 -1.59
CA ALA A 103 -12.10 8.04 -0.15
C ALA A 103 -13.57 8.24 0.25
N ASN A 104 -14.25 9.25 -0.32
CA ASN A 104 -15.67 9.51 -0.06
C ASN A 104 -16.58 8.34 -0.48
N ILE A 105 -16.28 7.67 -1.60
CA ILE A 105 -17.02 6.47 -2.03
C ILE A 105 -16.80 5.35 -1.02
N VAL A 106 -15.54 5.08 -0.65
CA VAL A 106 -15.19 4.04 0.34
C VAL A 106 -15.91 4.28 1.67
N THR A 107 -15.86 5.49 2.22
CA THR A 107 -16.49 5.79 3.51
C THR A 107 -18.02 5.82 3.47
N SER A 108 -18.63 5.87 2.28
CA SER A 108 -20.08 5.82 2.10
C SER A 108 -20.64 4.43 1.79
N ILE A 109 -19.81 3.56 1.20
CA ILE A 109 -20.13 2.15 0.93
C ILE A 109 -19.74 1.26 2.11
N LEU A 110 -18.67 1.63 2.83
CA LEU A 110 -18.09 0.89 3.95
C LEU A 110 -17.70 -0.57 3.60
N PRO A 111 -16.88 -0.79 2.54
CA PRO A 111 -16.41 -2.14 2.22
C PRO A 111 -15.50 -2.70 3.32
N ASP A 112 -15.43 -4.02 3.45
CA ASP A 112 -14.54 -4.70 4.39
C ASP A 112 -13.07 -4.31 4.15
N PHE A 113 -12.68 -4.23 2.87
CA PHE A 113 -11.35 -3.82 2.43
C PHE A 113 -11.42 -2.86 1.24
N PHE A 114 -10.41 -2.02 1.09
CA PHE A 114 -10.15 -1.31 -0.15
C PHE A 114 -8.69 -1.43 -0.58
N ILE A 115 -8.44 -1.33 -1.89
CA ILE A 115 -7.11 -1.29 -2.48
C ILE A 115 -7.05 -0.13 -3.49
N MET A 116 -6.29 0.91 -3.17
CA MET A 116 -6.07 2.04 -4.08
C MET A 116 -4.68 1.96 -4.70
N GLU A 117 -4.60 1.95 -6.02
CA GLU A 117 -3.33 2.07 -6.76
C GLU A 117 -3.03 3.53 -7.10
N ASN A 118 -1.74 3.86 -7.12
CA ASN A 118 -1.26 5.11 -7.72
C ASN A 118 0.21 5.01 -8.16
N VAL A 119 0.73 6.09 -8.76
CA VAL A 119 2.18 6.23 -8.98
C VAL A 119 2.90 6.52 -7.66
N PRO A 120 4.19 6.14 -7.50
CA PRO A 120 4.93 6.37 -6.25
C PRO A 120 5.00 7.83 -5.80
N ASP A 121 4.96 8.77 -6.75
CA ASP A 121 5.06 10.20 -6.44
C ASP A 121 3.88 10.71 -5.60
N VAL A 122 2.77 9.97 -5.56
CA VAL A 122 1.57 10.29 -4.76
C VAL A 122 1.87 10.58 -3.29
N TYR A 123 2.98 10.12 -2.72
CA TYR A 123 3.40 10.48 -1.36
C TYR A 123 3.57 11.98 -1.11
N GLN A 124 3.83 12.77 -2.15
CA GLN A 124 3.98 14.23 -2.01
C GLN A 124 2.65 14.98 -2.25
N SER A 125 1.55 14.24 -2.42
CA SER A 125 0.22 14.77 -2.72
C SER A 125 -0.52 15.21 -1.46
N ASN A 126 -1.13 16.40 -1.51
CA ASN A 126 -2.07 16.83 -0.48
C ASN A 126 -3.36 16.01 -0.55
N SER A 127 -3.82 15.67 -1.76
CA SER A 127 -5.00 14.82 -1.97
C SER A 127 -4.89 13.45 -1.28
N LEU A 128 -3.70 12.84 -1.25
CA LEU A 128 -3.49 11.58 -0.53
C LEU A 128 -3.64 11.78 0.98
N SER A 129 -3.04 12.85 1.51
CA SER A 129 -3.11 13.16 2.95
C SER A 129 -4.55 13.42 3.39
N GLU A 130 -5.31 14.15 2.58
CA GLU A 130 -6.74 14.40 2.80
C GLU A 130 -7.57 13.11 2.72
N ALA A 131 -7.36 12.27 1.70
CA ALA A 131 -8.02 10.98 1.58
C ALA A 131 -7.76 10.07 2.80
N VAL A 132 -6.51 10.01 3.29
CA VAL A 132 -6.16 9.26 4.51
C VAL A 132 -6.87 9.82 5.75
N ASN A 133 -6.98 11.14 5.89
CA ASN A 133 -7.70 11.74 7.00
C ASN A 133 -9.20 11.37 6.96
N ILE A 134 -9.85 11.47 5.80
CA ILE A 134 -11.25 11.07 5.62
C ILE A 134 -11.44 9.60 5.99
N LEU A 135 -10.58 8.71 5.50
CA LEU A 135 -10.66 7.28 5.80
C LEU A 135 -10.50 7.00 7.30
N THR A 136 -9.52 7.63 7.96
CA THR A 136 -9.26 7.40 9.39
C THR A 136 -10.34 7.99 10.30
N GLU A 137 -10.92 9.15 9.96
CA GLU A 137 -12.07 9.74 10.66
C GLU A 137 -13.31 8.82 10.62
N TYR A 138 -13.51 8.10 9.52
CA TYR A 138 -14.56 7.09 9.36
C TYR A 138 -14.17 5.71 9.89
N GLY A 139 -13.08 5.62 10.65
CA GLY A 139 -12.69 4.41 11.35
C GLY A 139 -12.01 3.37 10.47
N TYR A 140 -11.41 3.74 9.35
CA TYR A 140 -10.49 2.85 8.63
C TYR A 140 -9.07 2.95 9.18
N SER A 141 -8.38 1.82 9.17
CA SER A 141 -6.93 1.77 9.26
C SER A 141 -6.35 1.57 7.88
N VAL A 142 -5.24 2.26 7.63
CA VAL A 142 -4.62 2.26 6.31
C VAL A 142 -3.14 1.92 6.43
N THR A 143 -2.63 1.28 5.41
CA THR A 143 -1.21 1.03 5.22
C THR A 143 -0.85 1.22 3.77
N SER A 144 0.44 1.33 3.46
CA SER A 144 0.86 1.48 2.07
C SER A 144 2.19 0.80 1.76
N VAL A 145 2.36 0.47 0.48
CA VAL A 145 3.58 -0.13 -0.06
C VAL A 145 3.84 0.37 -1.48
N VAL A 146 5.12 0.56 -1.83
CA VAL A 146 5.56 0.68 -3.21
C VAL A 146 6.16 -0.63 -3.69
N LYS A 147 5.63 -1.17 -4.79
CA LYS A 147 6.13 -2.40 -5.42
C LYS A 147 6.56 -2.15 -6.86
N ASP A 148 7.69 -2.73 -7.24
CA ASP A 148 8.09 -2.85 -8.65
C ASP A 148 7.52 -4.15 -9.23
N ALA A 149 6.75 -4.05 -10.31
CA ALA A 149 6.10 -5.17 -10.98
C ALA A 149 7.07 -6.28 -11.42
N ARG A 150 8.34 -5.93 -11.66
CA ARG A 150 9.38 -6.93 -11.98
C ARG A 150 9.59 -7.98 -10.88
N TYR A 151 9.17 -7.70 -9.65
CA TYR A 151 9.25 -8.61 -8.51
C TYR A 151 7.91 -9.29 -8.19
N THR A 152 6.98 -9.31 -9.14
CA THR A 152 5.62 -9.89 -9.00
C THR A 152 5.24 -10.74 -10.22
N GLY A 153 6.23 -11.32 -10.90
CA GLY A 153 6.02 -12.12 -12.11
C GLY A 153 5.69 -11.33 -13.39
N VAL A 154 5.71 -9.98 -13.37
CA VAL A 154 5.48 -9.14 -14.55
C VAL A 154 6.82 -8.83 -15.23
N PRO A 155 6.98 -9.04 -16.55
CA PRO A 155 8.23 -8.76 -17.26
C PRO A 155 8.39 -7.27 -17.61
N GLN A 156 8.11 -6.37 -16.66
CA GLN A 156 8.21 -4.91 -16.84
C GLN A 156 8.74 -4.23 -15.56
N ASN A 157 9.66 -3.28 -15.74
CA ASN A 157 10.04 -2.33 -14.70
C ASN A 157 8.90 -1.31 -14.53
N ARG A 158 8.09 -1.42 -13.48
CA ARG A 158 6.95 -0.53 -13.23
C ARG A 158 6.69 -0.46 -11.73
N ARG A 159 7.11 0.63 -11.12
CA ARG A 159 6.85 0.92 -9.70
C ARG A 159 5.47 1.51 -9.51
N ARG A 160 4.73 1.01 -8.53
CA ARG A 160 3.41 1.50 -8.12
C ARG A 160 3.25 1.53 -6.63
N PHE A 161 2.52 2.54 -6.17
CA PHE A 161 2.05 2.69 -4.82
C PHE A 161 0.71 1.96 -4.68
N PHE A 162 0.53 1.27 -3.56
CA PHE A 162 -0.74 0.69 -3.14
C PHE A 162 -1.04 1.17 -1.73
N MET A 163 -2.24 1.71 -1.53
CA MET A 163 -2.84 1.93 -0.21
C MET A 163 -3.89 0.86 0.03
N ILE A 164 -3.76 0.15 1.14
CA ILE A 164 -4.70 -0.87 1.57
C ILE A 164 -5.32 -0.40 2.88
N GLY A 165 -6.63 -0.56 3.03
CA GLY A 165 -7.27 -0.30 4.30
C GLY A 165 -8.48 -1.17 4.55
N CYS A 166 -8.84 -1.25 5.83
CA CYS A 166 -9.98 -1.98 6.35
C CYS A 166 -10.43 -1.35 7.68
N ALA A 167 -11.57 -1.78 8.21
CA ALA A 167 -12.11 -1.24 9.47
C ALA A 167 -11.07 -1.27 10.61
N SER A 168 -11.03 -0.23 11.44
CA SER A 168 -10.01 -0.02 12.48
C SER A 168 -10.29 -0.87 13.71
N THR A 169 -9.78 -2.09 13.70
CA THR A 169 -9.76 -3.01 14.83
C THR A 169 -8.33 -3.43 15.14
N ALA A 170 -8.04 -3.85 16.39
CA ALA A 170 -6.72 -4.35 16.76
C ALA A 170 -6.27 -5.54 15.87
N LYS A 171 -7.23 -6.37 15.46
CA LYS A 171 -7.04 -7.48 14.51
C LYS A 171 -6.58 -6.97 13.14
N ASN A 172 -7.28 -5.97 12.62
CA ASN A 172 -7.02 -5.41 11.30
C ASN A 172 -5.70 -4.62 11.24
N HIS A 173 -5.27 -4.00 12.35
CA HIS A 173 -3.93 -3.41 12.43
C HIS A 173 -2.82 -4.45 12.25
N ALA A 174 -2.98 -5.64 12.85
CA ALA A 174 -2.01 -6.72 12.69
C ALA A 174 -1.97 -7.22 11.24
N ILE A 175 -3.14 -7.36 10.58
CA ILE A 175 -3.24 -7.73 9.16
C ILE A 175 -2.48 -6.74 8.28
N LEU A 176 -2.77 -5.45 8.42
CA LEU A 176 -2.13 -4.41 7.62
C LEU A 176 -0.61 -4.36 7.84
N SER A 177 -0.15 -4.65 9.06
CA SER A 177 1.27 -4.77 9.37
C SER A 177 1.92 -5.96 8.67
N SER A 178 1.27 -7.14 8.68
CA SER A 178 1.74 -8.34 7.98
C SER A 178 1.80 -8.14 6.47
N ILE A 179 0.76 -7.54 5.88
CA ILE A 179 0.73 -7.18 4.45
C ILE A 179 1.96 -6.33 4.11
N CYS A 180 2.25 -5.29 4.90
CA CYS A 180 3.41 -4.45 4.65
C CYS A 180 4.74 -5.17 4.80
N GLN A 181 4.88 -6.07 5.78
CA GLN A 181 6.10 -6.85 5.96
C GLN A 181 6.32 -7.81 4.79
N GLU A 182 5.27 -8.51 4.36
CA GLU A 182 5.34 -9.46 3.27
C GLU A 182 5.56 -8.79 1.93
N ALA A 183 4.98 -7.61 1.71
CA ALA A 183 5.14 -6.88 0.47
C ALA A 183 6.60 -6.45 0.18
N LYS A 184 7.45 -6.41 1.22
CA LYS A 184 8.91 -6.19 1.10
C LYS A 184 9.65 -7.36 0.45
N LYS A 185 9.09 -8.58 0.50
CA LYS A 185 9.71 -9.76 -0.14
C LYS A 185 9.64 -9.62 -1.65
N ASN A 186 10.75 -9.90 -2.35
CA ASN A 186 10.79 -9.84 -3.80
C ASN A 186 10.83 -11.24 -4.39
N GLU A 187 9.97 -11.50 -5.38
CA GLU A 187 10.10 -12.67 -6.23
C GLU A 187 11.25 -12.50 -7.23
N GLN A 188 11.65 -13.60 -7.85
CA GLN A 188 12.64 -13.57 -8.91
C GLN A 188 12.10 -12.81 -10.14
N MET A 189 12.93 -11.92 -10.68
CA MET A 189 12.61 -11.19 -11.90
C MET A 189 12.54 -12.13 -13.10
N ILE A 190 11.65 -11.79 -14.04
CA ILE A 190 11.48 -12.52 -15.30
C ILE A 190 11.70 -11.58 -16.50
N GLY A 191 12.46 -12.04 -17.49
CA GLY A 191 12.64 -11.35 -18.75
C GLY A 191 11.41 -11.45 -19.66
N VAL A 192 11.28 -10.54 -20.63
CA VAL A 192 10.19 -10.58 -21.62
C VAL A 192 10.19 -11.89 -22.39
N LYS A 193 11.35 -12.33 -22.88
CA LYS A 193 11.49 -13.57 -23.65
C LYS A 193 11.06 -14.79 -22.86
N GLN A 194 11.57 -14.92 -21.64
CA GLN A 194 11.20 -16.01 -20.73
C GLN A 194 9.71 -15.99 -20.37
N TYR A 195 9.10 -14.80 -20.21
CA TYR A 195 7.66 -14.70 -19.98
C TYR A 195 6.86 -15.14 -21.21
N CYS A 196 7.26 -14.70 -22.41
CA CYS A 196 6.63 -15.07 -23.67
C CYS A 196 6.70 -16.59 -23.93
N GLU A 197 7.84 -17.22 -23.67
CA GLU A 197 8.01 -18.68 -23.73
C GLU A 197 7.00 -19.41 -22.83
N LYS A 198 6.76 -18.93 -21.60
CA LYS A 198 5.78 -19.53 -20.66
C LYS A 198 4.35 -19.48 -21.19
N ILE A 199 4.00 -18.46 -21.96
CA ILE A 199 2.64 -18.28 -22.49
C ILE A 199 2.50 -18.72 -23.96
N GLY A 200 3.56 -19.28 -24.55
CA GLY A 200 3.56 -19.72 -25.95
C GLY A 200 3.50 -18.58 -26.97
N LEU A 201 4.08 -17.42 -26.65
CA LEU A 201 4.18 -16.26 -27.54
C LEU A 201 5.61 -16.13 -28.09
N ASP A 202 5.73 -15.82 -29.37
CA ASP A 202 7.03 -15.53 -29.98
C ASP A 202 7.59 -14.17 -29.51
N CYS A 203 8.90 -14.11 -29.28
CA CYS A 203 9.57 -12.94 -28.72
C CYS A 203 10.95 -12.72 -29.35
N PRO A 204 11.14 -11.57 -30.04
CA PRO A 204 12.45 -11.20 -30.57
C PRO A 204 13.48 -10.95 -29.47
N ASP A 205 14.75 -11.22 -29.78
CA ASP A 205 15.86 -11.00 -28.84
C ASP A 205 16.00 -9.52 -28.43
N PHE A 206 15.78 -8.59 -29.36
CA PHE A 206 15.91 -7.17 -29.14
C PHE A 206 14.63 -6.42 -29.52
N LEU A 207 14.18 -5.55 -28.61
CA LEU A 207 12.93 -4.80 -28.75
C LEU A 207 13.21 -3.31 -28.85
N TYR A 208 12.47 -2.62 -29.71
CA TYR A 208 12.46 -1.17 -29.79
C TYR A 208 11.72 -0.55 -28.61
N PHE A 209 12.37 0.36 -27.90
CA PHE A 209 11.80 1.16 -26.82
C PHE A 209 11.83 2.65 -27.18
N PHE A 210 10.71 3.35 -27.00
CA PHE A 210 10.61 4.78 -27.28
C PHE A 210 11.23 5.62 -26.12
N PRO A 211 12.41 6.24 -26.32
CA PRO A 211 13.14 6.92 -25.26
C PRO A 211 12.53 8.29 -24.93
N ARG A 212 12.70 8.78 -23.70
CA ARG A 212 12.29 10.16 -23.32
C ARG A 212 13.31 11.21 -23.73
N ASN A 213 14.57 10.80 -23.79
CA ASN A 213 15.69 11.68 -24.04
C ASN A 213 16.81 10.89 -24.73
N LYS A 214 17.85 11.58 -25.15
CA LYS A 214 18.99 11.00 -25.87
C LYS A 214 19.84 10.02 -25.04
N PHE A 215 19.71 10.03 -23.71
CA PHE A 215 20.51 9.20 -22.81
C PHE A 215 19.88 7.84 -22.51
N GLN A 216 18.57 7.70 -22.72
CA GLN A 216 17.89 6.41 -22.60
C GLN A 216 18.19 5.52 -23.81
N ALA A 217 18.26 4.22 -23.56
CA ALA A 217 18.30 3.20 -24.59
C ALA A 217 17.09 3.33 -25.53
N GLN A 218 17.28 2.92 -26.78
CA GLN A 218 16.23 2.69 -27.78
C GLN A 218 16.07 1.22 -28.12
N VAL A 219 17.07 0.41 -27.77
CA VAL A 219 17.07 -1.03 -27.99
C VAL A 219 17.27 -1.72 -26.65
N VAL A 220 16.33 -2.58 -26.28
CA VAL A 220 16.36 -3.33 -25.03
C VAL A 220 16.45 -4.83 -25.32
N ASP A 221 17.18 -5.53 -24.45
CA ASP A 221 17.34 -6.99 -24.50
C ASP A 221 16.13 -7.65 -23.82
N SER A 222 15.45 -8.53 -24.55
CA SER A 222 14.25 -9.24 -24.10
C SER A 222 14.53 -10.25 -22.98
N ASN A 223 15.78 -10.60 -22.69
CA ASN A 223 16.16 -11.40 -21.52
C ASN A 223 15.95 -10.65 -20.19
N PHE A 224 15.70 -9.34 -20.23
CA PHE A 224 15.44 -8.51 -19.06
C PHE A 224 13.99 -7.97 -19.06
N PRO A 225 13.48 -7.49 -17.90
CA PRO A 225 12.19 -6.83 -17.84
C PRO A 225 12.14 -5.58 -18.74
N TYR A 226 11.05 -5.40 -19.47
CA TYR A 226 10.86 -4.26 -20.36
C TYR A 226 10.78 -2.94 -19.56
N PRO A 227 11.28 -1.79 -20.07
CA PRO A 227 11.07 -0.51 -19.40
C PRO A 227 9.59 -0.13 -19.31
N THR A 228 9.23 0.79 -18.41
CA THR A 228 7.84 1.23 -18.23
C THR A 228 7.23 1.74 -19.54
N MET A 229 6.11 1.13 -19.96
CA MET A 229 5.27 1.67 -21.04
C MET A 229 4.52 2.92 -20.56
N ARG A 230 4.60 4.00 -21.34
CA ARG A 230 3.97 5.29 -21.04
C ARG A 230 2.79 5.55 -21.97
N SER A 231 1.71 6.10 -21.40
CA SER A 231 0.48 6.39 -22.12
C SER A 231 0.55 7.63 -23.01
N THR A 232 1.53 8.53 -22.80
CA THR A 232 1.67 9.81 -23.51
C THR A 232 1.51 9.62 -25.02
N ASN A 233 0.35 10.01 -25.57
CA ASN A 233 0.01 9.85 -26.98
C ASN A 233 0.25 8.45 -27.57
N GLY A 234 0.23 7.39 -26.75
CA GLY A 234 0.47 6.02 -27.19
C GLY A 234 1.89 5.72 -27.70
N VAL A 235 2.88 6.57 -27.36
CA VAL A 235 4.25 6.49 -27.92
C VAL A 235 4.97 5.18 -27.61
N CYS A 236 4.57 4.45 -26.58
CA CYS A 236 5.12 3.12 -26.28
C CYS A 236 4.90 2.11 -27.43
N MET A 237 3.90 2.34 -28.28
CA MET A 237 3.57 1.49 -29.42
C MET A 237 4.07 2.04 -30.76
N ASN A 238 4.90 3.10 -30.74
CA ASN A 238 5.53 3.64 -31.95
C ASN A 238 6.39 2.59 -32.64
N LYS A 239 6.42 2.65 -33.97
CA LYS A 239 7.26 1.78 -34.77
C LYS A 239 8.72 2.18 -34.64
N ASN A 240 9.61 1.20 -34.73
CA ASN A 240 11.04 1.44 -34.92
C ASN A 240 11.21 2.32 -36.17
N PRO A 241 11.81 3.52 -36.05
CA PRO A 241 11.93 4.45 -37.18
C PRO A 241 12.97 4.02 -38.23
N LEU A 242 13.77 2.97 -37.99
CA LEU A 242 14.80 2.42 -38.91
C LEU A 242 15.57 3.51 -39.67
N THR A 243 16.18 4.43 -38.92
CA THR A 243 16.87 5.58 -39.53
C THR A 243 18.22 5.13 -40.13
N PRO A 244 18.47 5.33 -41.44
CA PRO A 244 19.77 5.05 -42.04
C PRO A 244 20.87 5.83 -41.32
N GLY A 245 21.97 5.16 -40.96
CA GLY A 245 23.09 5.79 -40.25
C GLY A 245 22.90 5.93 -38.74
N TYR A 246 21.99 5.15 -38.13
CA TYR A 246 21.86 5.12 -36.67
C TYR A 246 23.19 4.81 -35.98
N VAL A 247 23.60 5.70 -35.07
CA VAL A 247 24.72 5.46 -34.16
C VAL A 247 24.18 4.88 -32.87
N LYS A 248 24.65 3.67 -32.53
CA LYS A 248 24.31 2.98 -31.28
C LYS A 248 24.51 3.90 -30.08
N ARG A 249 23.50 4.05 -29.22
CA ARG A 249 23.63 4.80 -27.97
C ARG A 249 24.41 3.96 -26.94
N PRO A 250 25.11 4.60 -25.98
CA PRO A 250 25.87 3.87 -24.96
C PRO A 250 25.06 2.81 -24.18
N ASN A 251 23.77 3.09 -23.95
CA ASN A 251 22.87 2.22 -23.17
C ASN A 251 22.04 1.26 -24.04
N ASP A 252 22.20 1.26 -25.36
CA ASP A 252 21.48 0.30 -26.21
C ASP A 252 22.05 -1.11 -26.02
N ALA A 253 21.17 -2.10 -25.93
CA ALA A 253 21.56 -3.50 -25.94
C ALA A 253 22.24 -3.89 -27.28
N ALA A 254 21.66 -3.45 -28.40
CA ALA A 254 22.15 -3.73 -29.74
C ALA A 254 22.03 -2.50 -30.68
N VAL A 255 22.40 -2.67 -31.94
CA VAL A 255 22.13 -1.68 -32.99
C VAL A 255 20.62 -1.65 -33.31
N LEU A 256 20.12 -0.52 -33.82
CA LEU A 256 18.66 -0.29 -33.99
C LEU A 256 18.04 -1.11 -35.12
N ASP A 257 18.83 -1.53 -36.09
CA ASP A 257 18.43 -2.36 -37.23
C ASP A 257 17.95 -3.76 -36.84
N VAL A 258 18.51 -4.33 -35.75
CA VAL A 258 18.09 -5.64 -35.22
C VAL A 258 16.95 -5.55 -34.20
N ALA A 259 16.52 -4.34 -33.84
CA ALA A 259 15.48 -4.14 -32.84
C ALA A 259 14.07 -4.22 -33.46
N GLU A 260 13.23 -5.11 -32.95
CA GLU A 260 11.88 -5.27 -33.48
C GLU A 260 10.87 -4.32 -32.82
N THR A 261 9.88 -3.89 -33.60
CA THR A 261 8.75 -3.14 -33.06
C THR A 261 7.85 -4.07 -32.28
N ILE A 262 7.52 -3.74 -31.03
CA ILE A 262 6.61 -4.56 -30.24
C ILE A 262 5.21 -4.64 -30.90
N SER A 263 4.69 -5.85 -31.08
CA SER A 263 3.32 -6.10 -31.55
C SER A 263 2.30 -5.81 -30.45
N ILE A 264 1.00 -5.72 -30.78
CA ILE A 264 -0.05 -5.61 -29.74
C ILE A 264 -0.03 -6.83 -28.79
N PRO A 265 0.02 -8.09 -29.28
CA PRO A 265 0.15 -9.26 -28.41
C PRO A 265 1.38 -9.21 -27.50
N LEU A 266 2.54 -8.79 -28.02
CA LEU A 266 3.76 -8.68 -27.24
C LEU A 266 3.66 -7.58 -26.17
N ALA A 267 3.10 -6.41 -26.51
CA ALA A 267 2.89 -5.34 -25.54
C ALA A 267 1.87 -5.74 -24.45
N SER A 268 0.82 -6.47 -24.83
CA SER A 268 -0.16 -7.08 -23.91
C SER A 268 0.54 -8.03 -22.92
N ALA A 269 1.39 -8.93 -23.43
CA ALA A 269 2.16 -9.87 -22.63
C ALA A 269 3.19 -9.17 -21.72
N ILE A 270 3.86 -8.12 -22.20
CA ILE A 270 4.77 -7.30 -21.38
C ILE A 270 4.04 -6.68 -20.18
N SER A 271 2.78 -6.25 -20.36
CA SER A 271 1.92 -5.80 -19.28
C SER A 271 1.21 -6.93 -18.54
N SER A 272 1.53 -8.20 -18.80
CA SER A 272 0.97 -9.40 -18.16
C SER A 272 -0.54 -9.64 -18.36
N PHE A 273 -1.14 -9.11 -19.43
CA PHE A 273 -2.51 -9.47 -19.79
C PHE A 273 -2.59 -10.90 -20.35
N PRO A 274 -3.73 -11.59 -20.18
CA PRO A 274 -3.90 -12.95 -20.68
C PRO A 274 -3.80 -12.99 -22.22
N PRO A 275 -3.30 -14.08 -22.83
CA PRO A 275 -3.12 -14.17 -24.29
C PRO A 275 -4.40 -13.96 -25.10
N LYS A 276 -5.57 -14.24 -24.50
CA LYS A 276 -6.88 -14.10 -25.14
C LYS A 276 -7.51 -12.71 -24.96
N PHE A 277 -6.81 -11.78 -24.30
CA PHE A 277 -7.32 -10.43 -24.08
C PHE A 277 -7.53 -9.71 -25.42
N VAL A 278 -8.74 -9.21 -25.63
CA VAL A 278 -9.16 -8.56 -26.87
C VAL A 278 -8.78 -7.09 -26.81
N TRP A 279 -8.00 -6.65 -27.80
CA TRP A 279 -7.59 -5.25 -27.98
C TRP A 279 -8.17 -4.67 -29.26
N PRO A 280 -8.44 -3.36 -29.32
CA PRO A 280 -8.74 -2.68 -30.57
C PRO A 280 -7.51 -2.67 -31.49
N GLU A 281 -7.73 -2.60 -32.80
CA GLU A 281 -6.65 -2.62 -33.80
C GLU A 281 -5.75 -1.37 -33.74
N ASN A 282 -6.26 -0.27 -33.20
CA ASN A 282 -5.55 1.00 -33.14
C ASN A 282 -4.40 0.97 -32.12
N ARG A 283 -3.18 0.75 -32.60
CA ARG A 283 -1.94 0.70 -31.78
C ARG A 283 -1.73 1.90 -30.88
N LYS A 284 -2.01 3.12 -31.35
CA LYS A 284 -1.85 4.34 -30.54
C LYS A 284 -2.78 4.27 -29.33
N TYR A 285 -4.02 3.88 -29.58
CA TYR A 285 -5.05 3.77 -28.57
C TYR A 285 -4.75 2.64 -27.56
N VAL A 286 -4.30 1.47 -28.03
CA VAL A 286 -3.78 0.40 -27.17
C VAL A 286 -2.62 0.88 -26.30
N GLY A 287 -1.69 1.67 -26.86
CA GLY A 287 -0.57 2.23 -26.11
C GLY A 287 -0.99 3.17 -24.98
N ILE A 288 -2.07 3.94 -25.16
CA ILE A 288 -2.63 4.78 -24.10
C ILE A 288 -3.16 3.89 -22.95
N GLN A 289 -3.95 2.87 -23.29
CA GLN A 289 -4.53 1.95 -22.31
C GLN A 289 -3.45 1.17 -21.54
N LEU A 290 -2.49 0.54 -22.24
CA LEU A 290 -1.36 -0.18 -21.64
C LEU A 290 -0.45 0.72 -20.79
N GLY A 291 -0.33 1.99 -21.17
CA GLY A 291 0.47 2.96 -20.43
C GLY A 291 -0.17 3.36 -19.10
N ASN A 292 -1.50 3.41 -19.03
CA ASN A 292 -2.26 3.81 -17.85
C ASN A 292 -2.66 2.65 -16.94
N CYS A 293 -2.82 1.44 -17.47
CA CYS A 293 -3.33 0.30 -16.69
C CYS A 293 -2.41 -0.12 -15.53
N VAL A 294 -3.00 -0.76 -14.52
CA VAL A 294 -2.28 -1.64 -13.59
C VAL A 294 -2.04 -2.97 -14.30
N PRO A 295 -0.80 -3.49 -14.42
CA PRO A 295 -0.55 -4.82 -15.00
C PRO A 295 -1.33 -5.91 -14.23
N PRO A 296 -2.04 -6.83 -14.90
CA PRO A 296 -2.79 -7.88 -14.20
C PRO A 296 -1.95 -8.72 -13.26
N GLY A 297 -0.71 -9.06 -13.59
CA GLY A 297 0.19 -9.79 -12.69
C GLY A 297 0.54 -9.01 -11.41
N LEU A 298 0.68 -7.68 -11.49
CA LEU A 298 0.90 -6.83 -10.32
C LEU A 298 -0.37 -6.71 -9.48
N SER A 299 -1.52 -6.56 -10.14
CA SER A 299 -2.83 -6.56 -9.48
C SER A 299 -3.12 -7.90 -8.79
N LYS A 300 -2.79 -9.01 -9.43
CA LYS A 300 -2.91 -10.36 -8.88
C LYS A 300 -2.07 -10.49 -7.61
N TRP A 301 -0.82 -10.04 -7.65
CA TRP A 301 0.06 -10.06 -6.48
C TRP A 301 -0.56 -9.33 -5.28
N ILE A 302 -1.03 -8.08 -5.45
CA ILE A 302 -1.62 -7.35 -4.32
C ILE A 302 -2.95 -7.95 -3.88
N GLY A 303 -3.78 -8.41 -4.82
CA GLY A 303 -5.04 -9.09 -4.52
C GLY A 303 -4.81 -10.37 -3.72
N ALA A 304 -3.88 -11.23 -4.14
CA ALA A 304 -3.56 -12.47 -3.44
C ALA A 304 -3.01 -12.19 -2.04
N LEU A 305 -2.14 -11.20 -1.91
CA LEU A 305 -1.58 -10.77 -0.63
C LEU A 305 -2.68 -10.32 0.35
N VAL A 306 -3.64 -9.51 -0.12
CA VAL A 306 -4.77 -9.07 0.71
C VAL A 306 -5.69 -10.24 1.04
N ALA A 307 -6.10 -11.04 0.05
CA ALA A 307 -7.00 -12.17 0.23
C ALA A 307 -6.48 -13.22 1.22
N GLU A 308 -5.19 -13.56 1.17
CA GLU A 308 -4.56 -14.48 2.12
C GLU A 308 -4.75 -14.00 3.56
N HIS A 309 -4.55 -12.70 3.79
CA HIS A 309 -4.69 -12.09 5.11
C HIS A 309 -6.14 -11.81 5.50
N MET A 310 -7.08 -11.79 4.55
CA MET A 310 -8.52 -11.78 4.82
C MET A 310 -9.01 -13.15 5.32
N THR A 311 -8.45 -14.26 4.82
CA THR A 311 -8.89 -15.62 5.22
C THR A 311 -8.35 -16.09 6.58
N PHE A 312 -7.16 -15.63 6.97
CA PHE A 312 -6.56 -15.96 8.28
C PHE A 312 -7.41 -15.50 9.48
N VAL A 313 -8.27 -14.52 9.25
CA VAL A 313 -9.18 -13.85 10.18
C VAL A 313 -10.32 -14.74 10.64
N ASP A 314 -10.89 -15.57 9.77
CA ASP A 314 -12.02 -16.43 10.12
C ASP A 314 -11.60 -17.63 10.98
N THR A 315 -10.30 -17.96 10.99
CA THR A 315 -9.75 -19.12 11.69
C THR A 315 -9.11 -18.81 13.05
N MET A 316 -8.90 -17.53 13.38
CA MET A 316 -8.50 -17.14 14.73
C MET A 316 -9.72 -17.21 15.66
N PRO A 317 -9.62 -17.92 16.81
CA PRO A 317 -10.72 -17.97 17.77
C PRO A 317 -11.22 -16.56 18.11
N GLU A 318 -12.52 -16.41 18.35
CA GLU A 318 -13.18 -15.19 18.83
C GLU A 318 -12.70 -14.72 20.22
N ASP A 319 -11.45 -14.99 20.59
CA ASP A 319 -10.83 -14.44 21.77
C ASP A 319 -10.53 -12.97 21.51
N ASN A 320 -11.54 -12.14 21.81
CA ASN A 320 -11.45 -10.70 21.96
C ASN A 320 -10.32 -10.36 22.92
N GLY A 321 -9.08 -10.27 22.39
CA GLY A 321 -7.84 -9.98 23.11
C GLY A 321 -7.79 -8.63 23.85
N VAL A 322 -8.94 -8.03 24.16
CA VAL A 322 -9.11 -7.01 25.17
C VAL A 322 -9.03 -7.67 26.55
N TRP A 323 -7.83 -7.70 27.12
CA TRP A 323 -7.66 -7.97 28.54
C TRP A 323 -7.92 -6.68 29.32
N VAL A 324 -9.16 -6.51 29.79
CA VAL A 324 -9.51 -5.42 30.72
C VAL A 324 -8.84 -5.68 32.07
N MET A 325 -7.85 -4.85 32.43
CA MET A 325 -7.33 -4.83 33.80
C MET A 325 -8.40 -4.25 34.74
N LYS A 326 -9.02 -5.10 35.57
CA LYS A 326 -9.81 -4.60 36.72
C LYS A 326 -8.85 -3.98 37.76
N PRO A 327 -9.04 -2.72 38.18
CA PRO A 327 -8.33 -2.21 39.36
C PRO A 327 -8.76 -3.05 40.57
N THR A 328 -7.80 -3.56 41.33
CA THR A 328 -8.12 -4.15 42.63
C THR A 328 -8.52 -3.05 43.62
N GLU A 329 -9.39 -3.36 44.59
CA GLU A 329 -9.90 -2.40 45.60
C GLU A 329 -8.80 -1.62 46.35
N LYS A 330 -7.56 -2.12 46.35
CA LYS A 330 -6.39 -1.44 46.92
C LYS A 330 -5.93 -0.21 46.13
N VAL A 331 -6.17 -0.15 44.82
CA VAL A 331 -5.77 0.96 43.94
C VAL A 331 -6.66 2.19 44.15
N LEU A 332 -7.94 1.98 44.50
CA LEU A 332 -8.93 3.03 44.71
C LEU A 332 -8.73 3.84 46.01
N LYS A 333 -7.88 3.36 46.92
CA LYS A 333 -7.72 3.95 48.27
C LYS A 333 -6.56 4.93 48.43
N LYS A 334 -5.81 5.26 47.37
CA LYS A 334 -4.69 6.21 47.49
C LYS A 334 -4.85 7.42 46.57
N THR A 335 -5.03 8.56 47.25
CA THR A 335 -5.07 9.98 46.86
C THR A 335 -6.35 10.53 46.21
N SER A 336 -6.89 11.55 46.88
CA SER A 336 -8.14 12.30 46.61
C SER A 336 -8.30 12.81 45.17
N HIS A 337 -7.22 13.10 44.47
CA HIS A 337 -7.26 13.59 43.08
C HIS A 337 -7.63 12.50 42.06
N ARG A 338 -7.36 11.22 42.33
CA ARG A 338 -7.68 10.11 41.41
C ARG A 338 -9.15 9.73 41.45
N LYS A 339 -9.77 9.85 42.61
CA LYS A 339 -11.22 9.64 42.79
C LYS A 339 -12.01 10.71 42.01
N ILE A 340 -11.59 11.97 42.05
CA ILE A 340 -12.23 13.08 41.30
C ILE A 340 -12.17 12.87 39.78
N PHE A 341 -11.06 12.33 39.25
CA PHE A 341 -10.92 12.04 37.82
C PHE A 341 -11.86 10.91 37.36
N PHE A 342 -11.96 9.82 38.14
CA PHE A 342 -12.84 8.70 37.81
C PHE A 342 -14.32 9.00 38.08
N ASP A 343 -14.64 9.73 39.16
CA ASP A 343 -16.00 10.14 39.47
C ASP A 343 -16.55 11.09 38.37
N LYS A 344 -15.71 11.96 37.78
CA LYS A 344 -16.09 12.79 36.62
C LYS A 344 -16.31 11.99 35.32
N ILE A 345 -15.63 10.86 35.13
CA ILE A 345 -15.85 9.98 33.99
C ILE A 345 -17.18 9.23 34.15
N LEU A 346 -17.50 8.81 35.38
CA LEU A 346 -18.75 8.14 35.75
C LEU A 346 -19.96 9.08 35.72
N GLU A 347 -19.83 10.34 36.18
CA GLU A 347 -20.91 11.35 36.15
C GLU A 347 -21.28 11.80 34.73
N ASN A 348 -20.37 11.69 33.75
CA ASN A 348 -20.63 12.00 32.34
C ASN A 348 -21.15 10.79 31.53
N GLY A 349 -21.46 9.66 32.19
CA GLY A 349 -22.05 8.49 31.53
C GLY A 349 -21.12 7.76 30.55
N ALA A 350 -19.81 7.99 30.63
CA ALA A 350 -18.85 7.27 29.78
C ALA A 350 -18.63 5.84 30.31
N ASP A 351 -18.80 4.85 29.44
CA ASP A 351 -18.54 3.45 29.74
C ASP A 351 -17.04 3.23 30.01
N VAL A 352 -16.72 2.97 31.28
CA VAL A 352 -15.34 2.84 31.80
C VAL A 352 -14.62 1.57 31.33
N ASN A 353 -15.27 0.74 30.50
CA ASN A 353 -14.67 -0.46 29.91
C ASN A 353 -13.66 -0.17 28.80
N HIS A 354 -13.53 1.09 28.35
CA HIS A 354 -12.62 1.49 27.28
C HIS A 354 -11.80 2.74 27.66
N VAL A 355 -10.79 2.57 28.51
CA VAL A 355 -9.77 3.61 28.74
C VAL A 355 -8.46 3.17 28.08
N ALA A 356 -8.17 3.71 26.89
CA ALA A 356 -6.88 3.54 26.22
C ALA A 356 -5.88 4.58 26.74
N ILE A 357 -4.75 4.14 27.29
CA ILE A 357 -3.65 5.03 27.70
C ILE A 357 -2.61 5.05 26.58
N ARG A 358 -2.48 6.20 25.90
CA ARG A 358 -1.45 6.44 24.87
C ARG A 358 -0.17 6.96 25.55
N VAL A 359 0.96 6.27 25.37
CA VAL A 359 2.26 6.73 25.86
C VAL A 359 3.01 7.38 24.71
N LYS A 360 3.30 8.68 24.82
CA LYS A 360 4.05 9.46 23.82
C LYS A 360 5.55 9.37 24.12
N HIS A 361 6.36 9.01 23.13
CA HIS A 361 7.82 9.06 23.22
C HIS A 361 8.27 10.50 22.95
N LEU A 362 8.90 11.16 23.92
CA LEU A 362 9.56 12.46 23.73
C LEU A 362 11.04 12.19 23.43
N GLU A 363 11.48 12.42 22.20
CA GLU A 363 12.91 12.59 21.91
C GLU A 363 13.26 14.07 22.01
N ASN A 364 14.05 14.41 23.03
CA ASN A 364 14.77 15.66 23.11
C ASN A 364 16.23 15.36 22.77
N THR A 365 16.80 15.98 21.73
CA THR A 365 17.95 16.89 21.92
C THR A 365 18.29 17.72 20.68
N ARG A 366 18.46 19.02 20.92
CA ARG A 366 19.18 19.98 20.06
C ARG A 366 20.66 19.58 19.94
N VAL A 367 21.25 19.78 18.77
CA VAL A 367 22.69 20.04 18.63
C VAL A 367 22.88 21.28 17.74
N ASN A 368 23.45 22.34 18.33
CA ASN A 368 24.03 23.47 17.60
C ASN A 368 25.33 23.00 16.95
N ALA A 369 25.54 23.31 15.66
CA ALA A 369 26.88 23.42 15.08
C ALA A 369 26.88 24.51 13.99
N ALA A 370 27.54 25.62 14.31
CA ALA A 370 27.97 26.62 13.35
C ALA A 370 29.25 26.15 12.64
N ASN A 371 29.36 26.50 11.36
CA ASN A 371 30.54 26.46 10.48
C ASN A 371 31.16 25.10 10.11
N GLY A 372 31.23 24.85 8.80
CA GLY A 372 32.21 23.94 8.20
C GLY A 372 31.64 23.00 7.15
N ALA A 373 31.82 23.36 5.87
CA ALA A 373 31.48 22.53 4.72
C ALA A 373 32.21 21.16 4.74
N PHE A 374 31.52 20.07 4.40
CA PHE A 374 32.06 18.93 3.64
C PHE A 374 30.96 18.19 2.87
N ARG A 375 31.41 17.41 1.89
CA ARG A 375 30.79 17.10 0.59
C ARG A 375 29.69 16.04 0.60
N ASN A 376 28.83 16.13 -0.42
CA ASN A 376 27.97 15.07 -0.95
C ASN A 376 28.77 13.80 -1.28
N SER A 377 28.50 12.73 -0.54
CA SER A 377 28.51 11.34 -1.01
C SER A 377 27.92 10.48 0.10
N ASP A 378 26.99 9.58 -0.26
CA ASP A 378 26.35 8.55 0.56
C ASP A 378 25.04 8.97 1.28
N ILE A 379 24.02 9.26 0.49
CA ILE A 379 22.61 9.13 0.92
C ILE A 379 22.21 7.69 0.65
N ALA A 380 22.08 6.89 1.71
CA ALA A 380 21.37 5.62 1.66
C ALA A 380 19.86 5.92 1.79
N ASP A 381 19.12 5.55 0.75
CA ASP A 381 17.67 5.61 0.63
C ASP A 381 16.99 4.63 1.60
N ASP A 382 16.21 5.13 2.56
CA ASP A 382 15.09 4.36 3.13
C ASP A 382 14.03 5.28 3.79
N PRO A 383 12.90 5.59 3.14
CA PRO A 383 11.77 6.24 3.77
C PRO A 383 10.71 5.19 4.14
N CYS A 384 11.08 4.11 4.83
CA CYS A 384 10.12 3.19 5.45
C CYS A 384 9.93 3.57 6.92
N GLU A 385 9.20 4.66 7.21
CA GLU A 385 8.42 4.87 8.44
C GLU A 385 7.95 6.33 8.53
N ILE A 386 6.67 6.58 8.23
CA ILE A 386 5.99 7.82 8.63
C ILE A 386 4.65 7.41 9.26
N TYR A 387 4.57 7.53 10.57
CA TYR A 387 3.30 7.51 11.30
C TYR A 387 2.83 8.97 11.41
N TYR A 388 1.73 9.33 10.76
CA TYR A 388 1.09 10.63 10.99
C TYR A 388 0.28 10.56 12.29
N ASP A 389 0.61 11.42 13.25
CA ASP A 389 -0.19 11.69 14.43
C ASP A 389 -0.24 13.21 14.65
N ILE A 390 -1.32 13.84 14.17
CA ILE A 390 -1.60 15.25 14.44
C ILE A 390 -3.03 15.34 14.97
N GLY A 391 -3.17 15.67 16.25
CA GLY A 391 -4.47 15.88 16.88
C GLY A 391 -4.41 16.25 18.37
N SER A 392 -4.26 17.56 18.63
CA SER A 392 -4.56 18.31 19.86
C SER A 392 -3.76 18.05 21.16
N VAL A 393 -3.31 19.16 21.74
CA VAL A 393 -2.54 19.28 22.98
C VAL A 393 -3.50 19.47 24.15
N ALA A 394 -3.35 18.65 25.20
CA ALA A 394 -3.62 19.06 26.57
C ALA A 394 -2.44 18.56 27.43
N GLU A 395 -1.65 19.48 27.98
CA GLU A 395 -0.56 19.16 28.90
C GLU A 395 -1.09 18.49 30.17
N ILE A 396 -0.55 17.31 30.51
CA ILE A 396 -0.51 16.84 31.90
C ILE A 396 0.86 16.23 32.17
N ASP A 397 1.62 16.92 33.00
CA ASP A 397 2.92 16.52 33.55
C ASP A 397 2.71 15.43 34.64
N ALA A 398 3.42 14.30 34.55
CA ALA A 398 3.45 13.34 35.66
C ALA A 398 4.65 12.37 35.60
N ALA A 399 5.76 12.81 36.20
CA ALA A 399 6.74 11.92 36.80
C ALA A 399 6.13 11.21 38.04
N ALA A 400 5.92 9.89 38.00
CA ALA A 400 5.79 9.05 39.20
C ALA A 400 5.98 7.55 38.87
N VAL A 401 7.14 6.99 39.26
CA VAL A 401 7.47 5.56 39.14
C VAL A 401 6.79 4.78 40.28
N PHE A 402 6.09 3.71 39.92
CA PHE A 402 5.45 2.75 40.83
C PHE A 402 6.45 1.76 41.44
N THR A 403 6.33 1.51 42.73
CA THR A 403 6.86 0.34 43.44
C THR A 403 5.68 -0.56 43.85
N THR A 404 5.59 -1.77 43.28
CA THR A 404 5.04 -3.00 43.90
C THR A 404 5.08 -4.14 42.88
N GLY A 405 5.42 -5.35 43.34
CA GLY A 405 5.82 -6.49 42.51
C GLY A 405 4.71 -7.09 41.65
N PHE A 406 5.14 -7.70 40.54
CA PHE A 406 4.30 -8.41 39.57
C PHE A 406 4.54 -9.93 39.66
N GLU A 407 3.51 -10.70 39.29
CA GLU A 407 3.57 -12.16 39.14
C GLU A 407 3.46 -12.48 37.65
N LEU A 408 4.42 -13.24 37.10
CA LEU A 408 4.54 -13.49 35.67
C LEU A 408 3.82 -14.78 35.26
N LYS A 409 3.02 -14.72 34.19
CA LYS A 409 2.49 -15.92 33.50
C LYS A 409 3.39 -16.31 32.32
N LYS A 410 3.30 -17.58 31.90
CA LYS A 410 4.21 -18.25 30.95
C LYS A 410 4.29 -17.50 29.60
N GLY A 411 5.51 -17.27 29.08
CA GLY A 411 5.75 -16.70 27.75
C GLY A 411 6.40 -15.31 27.67
N TRP A 412 6.87 -14.75 28.78
CA TRP A 412 7.53 -13.44 28.80
C TRP A 412 9.03 -13.58 29.09
N THR A 413 9.87 -12.78 28.43
CA THR A 413 11.32 -12.67 28.70
C THR A 413 11.67 -11.21 28.98
N PHE A 414 12.56 -10.95 29.95
CA PHE A 414 13.04 -9.60 30.28
C PHE A 414 14.41 -9.34 29.66
N LEU A 415 14.68 -8.07 29.33
CA LEU A 415 16.02 -7.56 29.10
C LEU A 415 16.33 -6.52 30.19
N ILE A 416 17.31 -6.82 31.05
CA ILE A 416 17.71 -5.95 32.16
C ILE A 416 18.82 -5.04 31.66
N LYS A 417 18.57 -3.74 31.57
CA LYS A 417 19.61 -2.75 31.30
C LYS A 417 20.09 -2.21 32.65
N GLU A 418 21.16 -2.77 33.20
CA GLU A 418 21.80 -2.17 34.37
C GLU A 418 22.39 -0.81 33.98
N ARG A 419 22.10 0.20 34.78
CA ARG A 419 22.83 1.45 34.77
C ARG A 419 23.66 1.49 36.04
N ILE A 420 24.79 0.79 36.04
CA ILE A 420 25.80 0.95 37.08
C ILE A 420 27.00 1.69 36.47
N CYS A 421 27.33 2.80 37.11
CA CYS A 421 28.51 3.60 36.85
C CYS A 421 29.76 2.71 37.05
N GLN A 422 30.67 2.75 36.07
CA GLN A 422 32.03 2.18 36.04
C GLN A 422 32.21 0.72 35.57
N LYS A 423 32.90 0.62 34.41
CA LYS A 423 33.77 -0.46 33.91
C LYS A 423 33.35 -1.91 34.23
N THR A 424 32.65 -2.55 33.31
CA THR A 424 33.05 -3.83 32.66
C THR A 424 32.04 -4.21 31.58
N ARG A 425 32.52 -4.80 30.49
CA ARG A 425 31.73 -5.36 29.39
C ARG A 425 31.15 -6.71 29.85
N ASN A 426 29.83 -6.87 29.79
CA ASN A 426 29.11 -8.08 29.35
C ASN A 426 27.60 -7.87 29.53
N ASP A 427 26.85 -7.99 28.44
CA ASP A 427 25.39 -8.09 28.44
C ASP A 427 25.03 -9.57 28.70
N ASP A 428 24.81 -9.96 29.95
CA ASP A 428 24.39 -11.32 30.27
C ASP A 428 22.86 -11.47 30.18
N LEU A 429 22.41 -12.49 29.44
CA LEU A 429 21.01 -12.87 29.31
C LEU A 429 20.62 -13.80 30.47
N PHE A 430 19.72 -13.37 31.34
CA PHE A 430 19.21 -14.21 32.43
C PHE A 430 17.89 -14.90 32.02
N VAL A 431 17.86 -16.23 32.09
CA VAL A 431 16.63 -17.02 31.97
C VAL A 431 16.07 -17.26 33.37
N LEU A 432 14.95 -16.61 33.71
CA LEU A 432 14.26 -16.86 34.98
C LEU A 432 13.19 -17.94 34.81
N VAL A 433 13.12 -18.83 35.80
CA VAL A 433 12.21 -19.99 35.79
C VAL A 433 10.86 -19.60 36.45
N PRO A 434 9.72 -20.11 35.96
CA PRO A 434 8.40 -19.76 36.51
C PRO A 434 8.29 -19.96 38.02
N GLY A 435 7.74 -18.98 38.74
CA GLY A 435 7.52 -19.02 40.20
C GLY A 435 8.62 -18.40 41.05
N GLN A 436 9.72 -17.93 40.46
CA GLN A 436 10.84 -17.34 41.19
C GLN A 436 10.56 -15.87 41.55
N LYS A 437 10.58 -15.55 42.86
CA LYS A 437 10.52 -14.15 43.34
C LYS A 437 11.92 -13.55 43.28
N VAL A 438 12.13 -12.56 42.40
CA VAL A 438 13.39 -11.83 42.30
C VAL A 438 13.20 -10.42 42.86
N PRO A 439 13.97 -10.00 43.88
CA PRO A 439 13.93 -8.63 44.36
C PRO A 439 14.59 -7.71 43.33
N PHE A 440 13.84 -6.75 42.79
CA PHE A 440 14.32 -5.79 41.79
C PHE A 440 14.38 -4.37 42.34
N ARG A 441 15.49 -3.66 42.06
CA ARG A 441 15.64 -2.21 42.25
C ARG A 441 16.24 -1.60 40.98
N GLY A 442 15.40 -1.02 40.12
CA GLY A 442 15.82 -0.38 38.87
C GLY A 442 14.64 0.05 37.99
N LYS A 443 14.91 0.56 36.77
CA LYS A 443 13.90 0.78 35.72
C LYS A 443 13.87 -0.48 34.82
N ALA A 444 12.68 -0.99 34.52
CA ALA A 444 12.49 -2.09 33.58
C ALA A 444 11.70 -1.60 32.36
N MET A 445 12.01 -2.13 31.18
CA MET A 445 11.28 -1.90 29.93
C MET A 445 10.68 -3.22 29.48
N LEU A 446 9.38 -3.24 29.21
CA LEU A 446 8.68 -4.40 28.69
C LEU A 446 8.73 -4.34 27.17
N ILE A 447 9.33 -5.35 26.53
CA ILE A 447 9.35 -5.51 25.08
C ILE A 447 8.61 -6.81 24.76
N LYS A 448 7.62 -6.74 23.87
CA LYS A 448 6.99 -7.92 23.28
C LYS A 448 7.94 -8.41 22.18
N ASN A 449 8.64 -9.52 22.42
CA ASN A 449 9.45 -10.15 21.39
C ASN A 449 8.54 -10.82 20.36
N ASN A 450 8.50 -10.25 19.16
CA ASN A 450 8.22 -10.99 17.93
C ASN A 450 9.56 -11.56 17.45
N LEU A 451 9.82 -12.83 17.73
CA LEU A 451 10.81 -13.64 17.00
C LEU A 451 10.37 -15.10 17.05
N LEU A 452 9.84 -15.59 15.94
CA LEU A 452 10.48 -16.63 15.13
C LEU A 452 10.06 -16.47 13.68
#